data_AF-A0A565BJG5-F1
#
_entry.id   AF-A0A565BJG5-F1
#
_cell.length_a   1.000
_cell.length_b   1.000
_cell.length_c   1.000
_cell.angle_alpha   90.00
_cell.angle_beta   90.00
_cell.angle_gamma   90.00
#
_symmetry.space_group_name_H-M   'P 1'
#
loop_
_entity.id
_entity.type
_entity.pdbx_description
1 polymer ?
#
loop_
_entity_poly.entity_id
_entity_poly.type
_entity_poly.pdbx_seq_one_letter_code
_entity_poly.pdbx_strand_id
1 'polypeptide(L)'
;MLEKAATKRTTQLMPKFDEYDVEQEIDCEASGSHNKNVLKKPKPKGPLDRFVTTPPPDILLGRKQEKGIFGACVKDAREKTVRAIARWIYDAGIPFNCVTYESFDQMLEEIAQYGLGLQPPTMYALRVPLLKKEVDDTHAQLVEHKKEWASKGCSIMSYGWRDSVV
;
A
#
# COMPACT_ATOMS: atom_id res chain seq x y z
N MET A 1 55.31 35.38 16.01
CA MET A 1 54.43 34.56 16.88
C MET A 1 53.07 35.23 16.86
N LEU A 2 51.95 34.68 16.41
CA LEU A 2 51.57 33.31 16.07
C LEU A 2 50.58 33.35 14.89
N GLU A 3 50.76 32.40 13.99
CA GLU A 3 49.87 31.98 12.92
C GLU A 3 48.72 31.11 13.49
N LYS A 4 47.58 31.07 12.77
CA LYS A 4 46.50 30.05 12.70
C LYS A 4 45.10 30.67 12.86
N ALA A 5 44.05 30.23 12.17
CA ALA A 5 43.89 29.30 11.06
C ALA A 5 42.47 29.52 10.47
N ALA A 6 42.31 29.23 9.18
CA ALA A 6 41.02 29.23 8.51
C ALA A 6 40.13 28.06 8.98
N THR A 7 38.91 28.37 9.44
CA THR A 7 37.85 27.36 9.56
C THR A 7 36.97 27.47 8.32
N LYS A 8 37.21 26.55 7.39
CA LYS A 8 36.41 26.35 6.17
C LYS A 8 34.98 26.00 6.57
N ARG A 9 34.02 26.61 5.86
CA ARG A 9 32.58 26.29 5.92
C ARG A 9 32.41 24.78 5.77
N THR A 10 31.95 24.13 6.83
CA THR A 10 31.39 22.78 6.76
C THR A 10 30.10 22.88 5.98
N THR A 11 30.17 22.63 4.67
CA THR A 11 29.03 22.12 3.91
C THR A 11 28.62 20.80 4.58
N GLN A 12 27.67 20.90 5.51
CA GLN A 12 26.96 19.74 6.04
C GLN A 12 26.18 19.13 4.87
N LEU A 13 26.86 18.20 4.22
CA LEU A 13 26.35 16.96 3.64
C LEU A 13 24.83 16.88 3.66
N MET A 14 24.18 17.10 2.51
CA MET A 14 22.88 16.48 2.29
C MET A 14 23.06 14.97 2.53
N PRO A 15 22.22 14.33 3.36
CA PRO A 15 22.21 12.88 3.43
C PRO A 15 22.01 12.36 2.01
N LYS A 16 22.88 11.44 1.58
CA LYS A 16 22.61 10.67 0.37
C LYS A 16 21.26 10.02 0.58
N PHE A 17 20.37 10.22 -0.38
CA PHE A 17 19.13 9.48 -0.44
C PHE A 17 19.55 8.03 -0.67
N ASP A 18 19.48 7.20 0.39
CA ASP A 18 19.62 5.77 0.20
C ASP A 18 18.47 5.37 -0.72
N GLU A 19 18.84 4.87 -1.89
CA GLU A 19 17.98 4.20 -2.83
C GLU A 19 17.40 2.99 -2.09
N TYR A 20 16.23 3.17 -1.46
CA TYR A 20 15.47 2.09 -0.89
C TYR A 20 14.97 1.24 -2.05
N ASP A 21 15.73 0.19 -2.33
CA ASP A 21 15.39 -0.90 -3.23
C ASP A 21 14.24 -1.69 -2.59
N VAL A 22 13.00 -1.21 -2.77
CA VAL A 22 11.79 -1.95 -2.38
C VAL A 22 11.40 -2.87 -3.54
N GLU A 23 12.26 -3.84 -3.83
CA GLU A 23 11.80 -5.09 -4.42
C GLU A 23 11.25 -5.96 -3.27
N GLN A 24 10.06 -5.62 -2.78
CA GLN A 24 9.23 -6.63 -2.15
C GLN A 24 8.56 -7.41 -3.28
N GLU A 25 9.18 -8.54 -3.63
CA GLU A 25 8.52 -9.61 -4.36
C GLU A 25 7.28 -10.04 -3.54
N ILE A 26 6.10 -9.55 -3.92
CA ILE A 26 4.83 -10.06 -3.40
C ILE A 26 4.53 -11.33 -4.17
N ASP A 27 5.05 -12.44 -3.67
CA ASP A 27 4.67 -13.77 -4.12
C ASP A 27 3.23 -14.05 -3.67
N CYS A 28 2.32 -14.05 -4.63
CA CYS A 28 0.95 -14.50 -4.42
C CYS A 28 0.95 -16.04 -4.32
N GLU A 29 1.30 -16.59 -3.16
CA GLU A 29 1.20 -18.04 -2.91
C GLU A 29 -0.23 -18.42 -2.48
N ALA A 30 -0.95 -19.07 -3.39
CA ALA A 30 -2.13 -19.86 -3.03
C ALA A 30 -1.68 -21.13 -2.30
N SER A 31 -2.12 -21.27 -1.05
CA SER A 31 -1.87 -22.39 -0.14
C SER A 31 -2.06 -23.77 -0.78
N GLY A 32 -1.06 -24.66 -0.65
CA GLY A 32 -1.15 -26.05 -1.10
C GLY A 32 0.07 -26.94 -0.80
N SER A 33 0.30 -27.23 0.48
CA SER A 33 1.00 -28.38 1.10
C SER A 33 2.17 -29.09 0.36
N HIS A 34 3.37 -29.03 0.95
CA HIS A 34 4.54 -29.85 0.61
C HIS A 34 4.28 -31.37 0.67
N ASN A 35 4.73 -32.12 -0.34
CA ASN A 35 5.32 -33.45 -0.13
C ASN A 35 6.33 -33.82 -1.24
N LYS A 36 7.41 -34.46 -0.81
CA LYS A 36 8.68 -34.72 -1.52
C LYS A 36 8.49 -35.62 -2.75
N ASN A 37 9.12 -35.26 -3.86
CA ASN A 37 9.15 -36.03 -5.11
C ASN A 37 9.77 -37.43 -4.90
N VAL A 38 8.93 -38.47 -4.87
CA VAL A 38 9.34 -39.84 -5.19
C VAL A 38 9.16 -40.02 -6.70
N LEU A 39 10.26 -40.26 -7.42
CA LEU A 39 10.27 -40.53 -8.85
C LEU A 39 9.49 -41.84 -9.14
N LYS A 40 8.23 -41.73 -9.55
CA LYS A 40 7.45 -42.89 -10.04
C LYS A 40 7.55 -42.96 -11.56
N LYS A 41 8.06 -44.08 -12.06
CA LYS A 41 8.17 -44.40 -13.50
C LYS A 41 6.82 -44.25 -14.21
N PRO A 42 6.78 -43.74 -15.45
CA PRO A 42 5.52 -43.50 -16.17
C PRO A 42 4.81 -44.82 -16.48
N LYS A 43 3.50 -44.87 -16.20
CA LYS A 43 2.63 -46.01 -16.53
C LYS A 43 2.43 -46.10 -18.06
N PRO A 44 2.28 -47.31 -18.63
CA PRO A 44 2.02 -47.47 -20.07
C PRO A 44 0.64 -46.89 -20.41
N LYS A 45 0.63 -45.85 -21.25
CA LYS A 45 -0.57 -45.20 -21.77
C LYS A 45 -1.21 -46.10 -22.83
N GLY A 46 -2.52 -46.35 -22.70
CA GLY A 46 -3.27 -47.18 -23.66
C GLY A 46 -3.39 -46.50 -25.03
N PRO A 47 -3.78 -47.24 -26.09
CA PRO A 47 -3.91 -46.67 -27.44
C PRO A 47 -4.85 -45.45 -27.53
N LEU A 48 -5.83 -45.36 -26.63
CA LEU A 48 -6.81 -44.27 -26.55
C LEU A 48 -6.24 -42.98 -25.90
N ASP A 49 -5.24 -43.08 -25.02
CA ASP A 49 -4.66 -41.94 -24.27
C ASP A 49 -3.87 -40.96 -25.15
N ARG A 50 -3.54 -41.37 -26.37
CA ARG A 50 -2.81 -40.59 -27.37
C ARG A 50 -3.66 -39.45 -27.95
N PHE A 51 -4.98 -39.60 -27.93
CA PHE A 51 -5.93 -38.61 -28.41
C PHE A 51 -6.45 -37.67 -27.32
N VAL A 52 -6.21 -38.00 -26.04
CA VAL A 52 -6.76 -37.24 -24.89
C VAL A 52 -5.72 -36.34 -24.23
N THR A 53 -4.41 -36.59 -24.38
CA THR A 53 -3.38 -35.91 -23.55
C THR A 53 -2.32 -35.12 -24.29
N THR A 54 -2.42 -34.93 -25.61
CA THR A 54 -1.48 -34.06 -26.33
C THR A 54 -2.21 -32.77 -26.73
N PRO A 55 -2.28 -31.75 -25.86
CA PRO A 55 -2.60 -30.42 -26.35
C PRO A 55 -1.49 -30.01 -27.34
N PRO A 56 -1.84 -29.43 -28.50
CA PRO A 56 -0.86 -29.00 -29.49
C PRO A 56 0.20 -28.05 -28.87
N PRO A 57 1.47 -28.07 -29.36
CA PRO A 57 2.58 -27.30 -28.78
C PRO A 57 2.32 -25.79 -28.67
N ASP A 58 1.40 -25.24 -29.46
CA ASP A 58 0.92 -23.85 -29.34
C ASP A 58 0.29 -23.53 -27.97
N ILE A 59 -0.39 -24.50 -27.34
CA ILE A 59 -1.07 -24.29 -26.05
C ILE A 59 -0.08 -24.24 -24.88
N LEU A 60 1.08 -24.90 -25.02
CA LEU A 60 2.15 -24.86 -24.00
C LEU A 60 2.98 -23.57 -24.06
N LEU A 61 3.12 -22.96 -25.24
CA LEU A 61 3.74 -21.64 -25.41
C LEU A 61 2.87 -20.52 -24.84
N GLY A 62 1.54 -20.59 -25.02
CA GLY A 62 0.60 -19.64 -24.43
C GLY A 62 0.72 -19.57 -22.89
N ARG A 63 0.74 -20.73 -22.22
CA ARG A 63 0.71 -20.79 -20.75
C ARG A 63 1.99 -20.31 -20.05
N LYS A 64 3.14 -20.31 -20.73
CA LYS A 64 4.40 -19.78 -20.19
C LYS A 64 4.62 -18.30 -20.54
N GLN A 65 4.06 -17.83 -21.64
CA GLN A 65 4.13 -16.42 -22.04
C GLN A 65 3.07 -15.55 -21.33
N GLU A 66 1.93 -16.11 -20.94
CA GLU A 66 0.88 -15.39 -20.20
C GLU A 66 1.38 -14.80 -18.88
N LYS A 67 2.28 -15.49 -18.16
CA LYS A 67 2.86 -14.96 -16.91
C LYS A 67 3.81 -13.78 -17.14
N GLY A 68 4.52 -13.74 -18.27
CA GLY A 68 5.44 -12.66 -18.60
C GLY A 68 4.74 -11.39 -19.09
N ILE A 69 3.67 -11.54 -19.87
CA ILE A 69 2.92 -10.41 -20.44
C ILE A 69 1.97 -9.78 -19.40
N PHE A 70 1.25 -10.59 -18.62
CA PHE A 70 0.42 -10.07 -17.52
C PHE A 70 1.29 -9.46 -16.42
N GLY A 71 2.43 -10.08 -16.09
CA GLY A 71 3.34 -9.55 -15.07
C GLY A 71 3.89 -8.17 -15.42
N ALA A 72 4.31 -7.95 -16.68
CA ALA A 72 4.73 -6.63 -17.15
C ALA A 72 3.57 -5.62 -17.14
N CYS A 73 2.40 -6.00 -17.65
CA CYS A 73 1.22 -5.14 -17.66
C CYS A 73 0.76 -4.73 -16.25
N VAL A 74 0.85 -5.63 -15.25
CA VAL A 74 0.50 -5.34 -13.86
C VAL A 74 1.54 -4.41 -13.21
N LYS A 75 2.83 -4.59 -13.50
CA LYS A 75 3.89 -3.67 -13.04
C LYS A 75 3.69 -2.27 -13.63
N ASP A 76 3.38 -2.16 -14.91
CA ASP A 76 3.10 -0.89 -15.59
C ASP A 76 1.84 -0.20 -15.04
N ALA A 77 0.77 -0.98 -14.76
CA ALA A 77 -0.45 -0.46 -14.16
C ALA A 77 -0.23 0.04 -12.72
N ARG A 78 0.56 -0.70 -11.92
CA ARG A 78 0.96 -0.28 -10.58
C ARG A 78 1.76 1.01 -10.63
N GLU A 79 2.76 1.10 -11.48
CA GLU A 79 3.60 2.30 -11.59
C GLU A 79 2.79 3.55 -11.96
N LYS A 80 1.87 3.42 -12.93
CA LYS A 80 0.96 4.51 -13.31
C LYS A 80 0.08 4.95 -12.15
N THR A 81 -0.45 4.01 -11.38
CA THR A 81 -1.34 4.29 -10.23
C THR A 81 -0.57 4.99 -9.11
N VAL A 82 0.59 4.45 -8.72
CA VAL A 82 1.43 5.04 -7.67
C VAL A 82 1.91 6.45 -8.07
N ARG A 83 2.27 6.65 -9.33
CA ARG A 83 2.65 7.97 -9.86
C ARG A 83 1.50 8.98 -9.79
N ALA A 84 0.27 8.55 -10.05
CA ALA A 84 -0.91 9.41 -9.93
C ALA A 84 -1.19 9.82 -8.48
N ILE A 85 -1.09 8.87 -7.55
CA ILE A 85 -1.21 9.14 -6.10
C ILE A 85 -0.15 10.14 -5.65
N ALA A 86 1.12 9.90 -5.99
CA ALA A 86 2.21 10.80 -5.63
C ALA A 86 1.99 12.22 -6.17
N ARG A 87 1.55 12.34 -7.42
CA ARG A 87 1.22 13.65 -8.02
C ARG A 87 0.12 14.37 -7.25
N TRP A 88 -0.95 13.66 -6.87
CA TRP A 88 -2.03 14.26 -6.07
C TRP A 88 -1.54 14.73 -4.70
N ILE A 89 -0.67 13.97 -4.02
CA ILE A 89 -0.07 14.37 -2.73
C ILE A 89 0.77 15.65 -2.89
N TYR A 90 1.59 15.73 -3.95
CA TYR A 90 2.38 16.92 -4.25
C TYR A 90 1.50 18.14 -4.53
N ASP A 91 0.47 17.97 -5.37
CA ASP A 91 -0.45 19.05 -5.74
C ASP A 91 -1.27 19.56 -4.53
N ALA A 92 -1.64 18.66 -3.61
CA ALA A 92 -2.39 18.99 -2.40
C ALA A 92 -1.50 19.51 -1.24
N GLY A 93 -0.18 19.44 -1.36
CA GLY A 93 0.76 19.86 -0.31
C GLY A 93 0.68 19.03 0.97
N ILE A 94 0.30 17.75 0.86
CA ILE A 94 0.14 16.87 2.01
C ILE A 94 1.53 16.33 2.44
N PRO A 95 1.88 16.32 3.74
CA PRO A 95 3.12 15.71 4.20
C PRO A 95 3.21 14.22 3.85
N PHE A 96 4.39 13.72 3.47
CA PHE A 96 4.58 12.32 3.05
C PHE A 96 4.26 11.28 4.12
N ASN A 97 4.26 11.69 5.40
CA ASN A 97 3.80 10.84 6.49
C ASN A 97 2.32 10.44 6.35
N CYS A 98 1.53 11.06 5.46
CA CYS A 98 0.14 10.65 5.24
C CYS A 98 -0.02 9.19 4.80
N VAL A 99 0.99 8.64 4.12
CA VAL A 99 0.98 7.25 3.62
C VAL A 99 1.19 6.23 4.75
N THR A 100 1.63 6.65 5.94
CA THR A 100 1.86 5.74 7.08
C THR A 100 0.62 5.55 7.95
N TYR A 101 -0.45 6.32 7.74
CA TYR A 101 -1.69 6.14 8.47
C TYR A 101 -2.47 4.94 7.93
N GLU A 102 -3.03 4.13 8.83
CA GLU A 102 -3.87 2.97 8.48
C GLU A 102 -5.07 3.35 7.60
N SER A 103 -5.60 4.57 7.78
CA SER A 103 -6.68 5.10 6.95
C SER A 103 -6.33 5.21 5.46
N PHE A 104 -5.03 5.33 5.13
CA PHE A 104 -4.58 5.39 3.73
C PHE A 104 -4.74 4.03 3.04
N ASP A 105 -4.34 2.95 3.72
CA ASP A 105 -4.49 1.58 3.21
C ASP A 105 -5.97 1.21 3.09
N GLN A 106 -6.79 1.54 4.10
CA GLN A 106 -8.23 1.33 4.06
C GLN A 106 -8.88 2.07 2.88
N MET A 107 -8.48 3.33 2.63
CA MET A 107 -8.97 4.09 1.47
C MET A 107 -8.64 3.39 0.15
N LEU A 108 -7.42 2.88 -0.03
CA LEU A 108 -7.03 2.19 -1.26
C LEU A 108 -7.78 0.87 -1.44
N GLU A 109 -8.00 0.14 -0.35
CA GLU A 109 -8.75 -1.11 -0.37
C GLU A 109 -10.21 -0.87 -0.80
N GLU A 110 -10.89 0.13 -0.23
CA GLU A 110 -12.27 0.49 -0.59
C GLU A 110 -12.38 0.97 -2.05
N ILE A 111 -11.39 1.74 -2.53
CA ILE A 111 -11.34 2.15 -3.94
C ILE A 111 -11.17 0.93 -4.85
N ALA A 112 -10.31 -0.02 -4.46
CA ALA A 112 -10.08 -1.24 -5.23
C ALA A 112 -11.32 -2.15 -5.23
N GLN A 113 -12.03 -2.26 -4.11
CA GLN A 113 -13.26 -3.05 -3.99
C GLN A 113 -14.41 -2.45 -4.81
N TYR A 114 -14.55 -1.12 -4.85
CA TYR A 114 -15.54 -0.47 -5.70
C TYR A 114 -15.22 -0.65 -7.20
N GLY A 115 -13.96 -0.48 -7.57
CA GLY A 115 -13.47 -0.63 -8.94
C GLY A 115 -13.72 0.59 -9.84
N LEU A 116 -13.82 0.36 -11.15
CA LEU A 116 -13.97 1.43 -12.14
C LEU A 116 -15.33 2.12 -12.02
N GLY A 117 -15.33 3.46 -12.07
CA GLY A 117 -16.55 4.28 -12.07
C GLY A 117 -16.88 4.94 -10.73
N LEU A 118 -15.98 4.85 -9.74
CA LEU A 118 -16.12 5.63 -8.50
C LEU A 118 -16.14 7.12 -8.83
N GLN A 119 -17.22 7.79 -8.45
CA GLN A 119 -17.28 9.25 -8.55
C GLN A 119 -16.56 9.84 -7.34
N PRO A 120 -15.56 10.72 -7.55
CA PRO A 120 -14.86 11.34 -6.43
C PRO A 120 -15.85 12.19 -5.62
N PRO A 121 -15.66 12.28 -4.29
CA PRO A 121 -16.53 13.09 -3.46
C PRO A 121 -16.38 14.57 -3.81
N THR A 122 -17.49 15.30 -3.77
CA THR A 122 -17.47 16.77 -3.94
C THR A 122 -16.97 17.45 -2.68
N MET A 123 -16.46 18.69 -2.80
CA MET A 123 -16.03 19.49 -1.63
C MET A 123 -17.14 19.63 -0.60
N TYR A 124 -18.39 19.86 -1.04
CA TYR A 124 -19.53 19.93 -0.14
C TYR A 124 -19.76 18.60 0.58
N ALA A 125 -19.68 17.48 -0.14
CA ALA A 125 -19.86 16.15 0.43
C ALA A 125 -18.81 15.83 1.51
N LEU A 126 -17.54 16.17 1.28
CA LEU A 126 -16.48 16.01 2.27
C LEU A 126 -16.74 16.89 3.51
N ARG A 127 -17.06 18.17 3.30
CA ARG A 127 -17.16 19.15 4.38
C ARG A 127 -18.35 18.92 5.31
N VAL A 128 -19.47 18.42 4.80
CA VAL A 128 -20.73 18.39 5.56
C VAL A 128 -21.22 16.97 5.86
N PRO A 129 -21.73 16.18 4.89
CA PRO A 129 -22.32 14.89 5.22
C PRO A 129 -21.27 13.85 5.65
N LEU A 130 -20.11 13.78 4.99
CA LEU A 130 -19.09 12.79 5.36
C LEU A 130 -18.45 13.13 6.71
N LEU A 131 -18.14 14.41 6.95
CA LEU A 131 -17.66 14.86 8.26
C LEU A 131 -18.66 14.56 9.39
N LYS A 132 -19.96 14.72 9.16
CA LYS A 132 -20.99 14.38 10.16
C LYS A 132 -20.99 12.90 10.50
N LYS A 133 -20.87 12.01 9.49
CA LYS A 133 -20.77 10.57 9.71
C LYS A 133 -19.57 10.21 10.57
N GLU A 134 -18.40 10.77 10.27
CA GLU A 134 -17.19 10.56 11.07
C GLU A 134 -17.37 11.02 12.53
N VAL A 135 -18.07 12.14 12.75
CA VAL A 135 -18.41 12.62 14.11
C VAL A 135 -19.35 11.63 14.82
N ASP A 136 -20.34 11.09 14.13
CA ASP A 136 -21.24 10.09 14.70
C ASP A 136 -20.51 8.78 15.04
N ASP A 137 -19.60 8.33 14.16
CA ASP A 137 -18.79 7.13 14.34
C ASP A 137 -17.83 7.28 15.54
N THR A 138 -17.13 8.41 15.63
CA THR A 138 -16.29 8.71 16.81
C THR A 138 -17.12 8.80 18.09
N HIS A 139 -18.33 9.35 18.04
CA HIS A 139 -19.24 9.34 19.18
C HIS A 139 -19.65 7.93 19.60
N ALA A 140 -19.88 7.02 18.64
CA ALA A 140 -20.17 5.62 18.92
C ALA A 140 -18.99 4.93 19.62
N GLN A 141 -17.76 5.14 19.13
CA GLN A 141 -16.54 4.62 19.76
C GLN A 141 -16.34 5.17 21.19
N LEU A 142 -16.71 6.43 21.42
CA LEU A 142 -16.59 7.07 22.74
C LEU A 142 -17.58 6.53 23.79
N VAL A 143 -18.64 5.81 23.41
CA VAL A 143 -19.65 5.31 24.37
C VAL A 143 -19.01 4.38 25.41
N GLU A 144 -18.10 3.51 24.99
CA GLU A 144 -17.41 2.59 25.89
C GLU A 144 -16.51 3.36 26.88
N HIS A 145 -15.70 4.29 26.35
CA HIS A 145 -14.86 5.16 27.18
C HIS A 145 -15.68 5.98 28.18
N LYS A 146 -16.84 6.51 27.79
CA LYS A 146 -17.74 7.24 28.70
C LYS A 146 -18.23 6.38 29.87
N LYS A 147 -18.50 5.09 29.63
CA LYS A 147 -18.87 4.15 30.72
C LYS A 147 -17.71 3.96 31.69
N GLU A 148 -16.49 3.82 31.20
CA GLU A 148 -15.31 3.70 32.05
C GLU A 148 -15.02 4.99 32.83
N TRP A 149 -15.17 6.15 32.19
CA TRP A 149 -15.00 7.46 32.83
C TRP A 149 -16.01 7.68 33.95
N ALA A 150 -17.25 7.22 33.79
CA ALA A 150 -18.25 7.30 34.86
C ALA A 150 -17.86 6.49 36.11
N SER A 151 -17.12 5.38 35.93
CA SER A 151 -16.65 4.55 37.04
C SER A 151 -15.32 5.01 37.65
N LYS A 152 -14.35 5.42 36.83
CA LYS A 152 -12.97 5.68 37.25
C LYS A 152 -12.62 7.18 37.31
N GLY A 153 -13.49 8.04 36.80
CA GLY A 153 -13.18 9.44 36.51
C GLY A 153 -12.39 9.60 35.19
N CYS A 154 -12.25 10.84 34.75
CA CYS A 154 -11.44 11.22 33.58
C CYS A 154 -10.77 12.57 33.87
N SER A 155 -9.52 12.73 33.45
CA SER A 155 -8.76 13.99 33.54
C SER A 155 -8.41 14.46 32.14
N ILE A 156 -8.68 15.73 31.84
CA ILE A 156 -8.32 16.36 30.57
C ILE A 156 -6.99 17.09 30.78
N MET A 157 -5.96 16.71 30.01
CA MET A 157 -4.69 17.44 29.98
C MET A 157 -4.71 18.43 28.82
N SER A 158 -4.83 19.73 29.11
CA SER A 158 -4.68 20.78 28.10
C SER A 158 -3.20 21.12 27.94
N TYR A 159 -2.61 20.84 26.78
CA TYR A 159 -1.34 21.43 26.41
C TYR A 159 -1.61 22.82 25.79
N GLY A 160 -0.82 23.83 26.14
CA GLY A 160 -0.88 25.14 25.51
C GLY A 160 0.54 25.58 25.17
N TRP A 161 0.85 25.70 23.89
CA TRP A 161 2.06 26.38 23.42
C TRP A 161 1.67 27.66 22.69
N ARG A 162 2.56 28.66 22.72
CA ARG A 162 2.43 29.87 21.92
C ARG A 162 3.49 29.84 20.83
N ASP A 163 3.11 30.27 19.63
CA ASP A 163 4.08 30.51 18.57
C ASP A 163 4.96 31.69 18.97
N SER A 164 6.26 31.59 18.73
CA SER A 164 7.23 32.64 19.03
C SER A 164 7.26 33.73 17.96
N VAL A 165 6.57 33.52 16.83
CA VAL A 165 6.47 34.49 15.73
C VAL A 165 5.19 35.30 15.87
N VAL A 166 5.30 36.43 16.57
CA VAL A 166 4.34 37.55 16.53
C VAL A 166 5.07 38.78 16.02
#